data_AF-S4RP43-F1
#
_entry.id   AF-S4RP43-F1
#
_cell.length_a   1.000
_cell.length_b   1.000
_cell.length_c   1.000
_cell.angle_alpha   90.00
_cell.angle_beta   90.00
_cell.angle_gamma   90.00
#
_symmetry.space_group_name_H-M   'P 1'
#
loop_
_entity.id
_entity.type
_entity.pdbx_description
1 polymer ?
#
loop_
_entity_poly.entity_id
_entity_poly.type
_entity_poly.pdbx_seq_one_letter_code
_entity_poly.pdbx_strand_id
1 'polypeptide(L)'
;HPPFYNHLFAGLDYHSLPARWITEALNASAYTYEVAPVGVLLEEEVLRTLRKMIGWTSGDGIFCPGGSVSNMCAMNVARYRLCPRVKTAGLSALPRLVLFTSGEV
;
A
#
# COMPACT_ATOMS: atom_id res chain seq x y z
N HIS A 1 -0.48 -14.66 -22.33
CA HIS A 1 -1.20 -15.63 -23.18
C HIS A 1 -2.66 -15.65 -22.74
N PRO A 2 -3.66 -15.53 -23.63
CA PRO A 2 -5.07 -15.47 -23.24
C PRO A 2 -5.59 -16.63 -22.34
N PRO A 3 -5.24 -17.91 -22.56
CA PRO A 3 -5.62 -19.02 -21.67
C PRO A 3 -4.80 -19.15 -20.37
N PHE A 4 -4.24 -18.06 -19.82
CA PHE A 4 -3.50 -18.11 -18.55
C PHE A 4 -4.41 -17.75 -17.38
N TYR A 5 -4.73 -18.73 -16.52
CA TYR A 5 -5.70 -18.59 -15.42
C TYR A 5 -5.17 -19.03 -14.04
N ASN A 6 -3.85 -19.18 -13.90
CA ASN A 6 -3.24 -19.79 -12.70
C ASN A 6 -3.16 -18.85 -11.48
N HIS A 7 -3.26 -17.54 -11.69
CA HIS A 7 -3.11 -16.52 -10.66
C HIS A 7 -4.27 -15.53 -10.70
N LEU A 8 -4.39 -14.74 -9.64
CA LEU A 8 -5.36 -13.63 -9.56
C LEU A 8 -5.02 -12.45 -10.49
N PHE A 9 -3.93 -12.54 -11.25
CA PHE A 9 -3.52 -11.58 -12.28
C PHE A 9 -3.20 -12.32 -13.58
N ALA A 10 -3.60 -11.74 -14.71
CA ALA A 10 -3.36 -12.27 -16.04
C ALA A 10 -3.42 -11.14 -17.08
N GLY A 11 -2.96 -11.43 -18.29
CA GLY A 11 -2.96 -10.48 -19.41
C GLY A 11 -1.77 -9.52 -19.40
N LEU A 12 -1.74 -8.65 -20.42
CA LEU A 12 -0.76 -7.60 -20.59
C LEU A 12 -1.50 -6.33 -20.99
N ASP A 13 -1.39 -5.29 -20.18
CA ASP A 13 -1.97 -3.99 -20.48
C ASP A 13 -0.99 -3.12 -21.27
N TYR A 14 -1.45 -2.62 -22.41
CA TYR A 14 -0.61 -1.89 -23.36
C TYR A 14 -0.22 -0.49 -22.88
N HIS A 15 -0.93 0.07 -21.89
CA HIS A 15 -0.58 1.36 -21.29
C HIS A 15 0.38 1.19 -20.10
N SER A 16 0.17 0.14 -19.32
CA SER A 16 0.97 -0.17 -18.12
C SER A 16 2.36 -0.69 -18.48
N LEU A 17 2.53 -1.40 -19.60
CA LEU A 17 3.83 -1.95 -20.00
C LEU A 17 4.86 -0.83 -20.32
N PRO A 18 4.57 0.15 -21.21
CA PRO A 18 5.49 1.27 -21.43
C PRO A 18 5.72 2.10 -20.17
N ALA A 19 4.69 2.32 -19.35
CA ALA A 19 4.85 3.02 -18.07
C ALA A 19 5.85 2.30 -17.15
N ARG A 20 5.79 0.96 -17.09
CA ARG A 20 6.77 0.15 -16.36
C ARG A 20 8.18 0.32 -16.93
N TRP A 21 8.37 0.29 -18.25
CA TRP A 21 9.68 0.53 -18.85
C TRP A 21 10.25 1.90 -18.51
N ILE A 22 9.41 2.94 -18.51
CA ILE A 22 9.82 4.30 -18.11
C ILE A 22 10.24 4.30 -16.64
N THR A 23 9.45 3.71 -15.74
CA THR A 23 9.79 3.63 -14.31
C THR A 23 11.13 2.91 -14.08
N GLU A 24 11.36 1.79 -14.75
CA GLU A 24 12.62 1.04 -14.66
C GLU A 24 13.81 1.83 -15.24
N ALA A 25 13.60 2.54 -16.36
CA ALA A 25 14.65 3.37 -16.97
C ALA A 25 15.04 4.58 -16.09
N LEU A 26 14.06 5.18 -15.41
CA LEU A 26 14.31 6.28 -14.47
C LEU A 26 15.01 5.79 -13.19
N ASN A 27 14.73 4.56 -12.76
CA ASN A 27 15.32 3.91 -11.57
C ASN A 27 15.33 4.83 -10.34
N ALA A 28 14.30 5.66 -10.19
CA ALA A 28 14.19 6.64 -9.13
C ALA A 28 13.47 6.05 -7.91
N SER A 29 13.95 6.37 -6.72
CA SER A 29 13.29 5.96 -5.47
C SER A 29 12.24 6.99 -5.07
N ALA A 30 10.99 6.55 -4.88
CA ALA A 30 9.88 7.39 -4.43
C ALA A 30 9.92 7.68 -2.91
N TYR A 31 11.09 8.03 -2.37
CA TYR A 31 11.25 8.32 -0.94
C TYR A 31 11.06 9.80 -0.60
N THR A 32 11.40 10.71 -1.53
CA THR A 32 11.26 12.16 -1.38
C THR A 32 10.89 12.84 -2.70
N TYR A 33 10.32 14.03 -2.57
CA TYR A 33 10.00 14.89 -3.70
C TYR A 33 11.22 15.32 -4.52
N GLU A 34 12.38 15.52 -3.88
CA GLU A 34 13.60 15.94 -4.58
C GLU A 34 14.12 14.88 -5.56
N VAL A 35 13.98 13.60 -5.21
CA VAL A 35 14.49 12.48 -6.03
C VAL A 35 13.45 12.01 -7.05
N ALA A 36 12.16 12.01 -6.71
CA ALA A 36 11.10 11.52 -7.58
C ALA A 36 9.88 12.46 -7.60
N PRO A 37 10.02 13.72 -8.04
CA PRO A 37 8.96 14.73 -7.92
C PRO A 37 7.67 14.32 -8.62
N VAL A 38 7.80 13.78 -9.84
CA VAL A 38 6.65 13.29 -10.63
C VAL A 38 6.05 12.04 -10.00
N GLY A 39 6.87 11.12 -9.49
CA GLY A 39 6.41 9.89 -8.84
C GLY A 39 5.57 10.16 -7.59
N VAL A 40 6.03 11.09 -6.74
CA VAL A 40 5.31 11.49 -5.53
C VAL A 40 3.93 12.10 -5.85
N LEU A 41 3.87 13.00 -6.84
CA LEU A 41 2.59 13.61 -7.26
C LEU A 41 1.63 12.60 -7.89
N LEU A 42 2.15 11.67 -8.68
CA LEU A 42 1.35 10.58 -9.27
C LEU A 42 0.77 9.67 -8.18
N GLU A 43 1.57 9.26 -7.19
CA GLU A 43 1.09 8.46 -6.06
C GLU A 43 -0.04 9.19 -5.31
N GLU A 44 0.13 10.49 -5.02
CA GLU A 44 -0.89 11.29 -4.35
C GLU A 44 -2.22 11.31 -5.13
N GLU A 45 -2.17 11.53 -6.44
CA GLU A 45 -3.35 11.56 -7.31
C GLU A 45 -4.07 10.20 -7.37
N VAL A 46 -3.31 9.11 -7.52
CA VAL A 46 -3.88 7.77 -7.58
C VAL A 46 -4.54 7.42 -6.25
N LEU A 47 -3.86 7.68 -5.12
CA LEU A 47 -4.44 7.46 -3.79
C LEU A 47 -5.69 8.31 -3.56
N ARG A 48 -5.70 9.57 -4.01
CA ARG A 48 -6.89 10.44 -3.94
C ARG A 48 -8.05 9.87 -4.74
N THR A 49 -7.79 9.34 -5.93
CA THR A 49 -8.79 8.72 -6.79
C THR A 49 -9.36 7.45 -6.15
N LEU A 50 -8.50 6.58 -5.61
CA LEU A 50 -8.92 5.37 -4.89
C LEU A 50 -9.80 5.70 -3.68
N ARG A 51 -9.42 6.72 -2.88
CA ARG A 51 -10.24 7.18 -1.73
C ARG A 51 -11.61 7.67 -2.17
N LYS A 52 -11.68 8.43 -3.28
CA LYS A 52 -12.95 8.89 -3.85
C LYS A 52 -13.83 7.71 -4.29
N MET A 53 -13.26 6.67 -4.90
CA MET A 53 -14.00 5.47 -5.28
C MET A 53 -14.57 4.69 -4.09
N ILE A 54 -13.87 4.70 -2.96
CA ILE A 54 -14.36 4.11 -1.69
C ILE A 54 -15.45 4.98 -1.04
N GLY A 55 -15.58 6.25 -1.43
CA GLY A 55 -16.54 7.20 -0.88
C GLY A 55 -15.99 8.05 0.27
N TRP A 56 -14.66 8.09 0.46
CA TRP A 56 -14.02 8.92 1.48
C TRP A 56 -13.68 10.31 0.94
N THR A 57 -14.06 11.34 1.69
CA THR A 57 -13.78 12.76 1.35
C THR A 57 -12.40 13.23 1.81
N SER A 58 -11.82 12.54 2.79
CA SER A 58 -10.50 12.80 3.34
C SER A 58 -9.84 11.49 3.76
N GLY A 59 -8.51 11.50 3.84
CA GLY A 59 -7.75 10.33 4.26
C GLY A 59 -6.33 10.36 3.73
N ASP A 60 -5.55 9.38 4.17
CA ASP A 60 -4.15 9.21 3.84
C ASP A 60 -3.90 7.78 3.35
N GLY A 61 -2.74 7.54 2.73
CA GLY A 61 -2.36 6.22 2.24
C GLY A 61 -0.97 6.22 1.62
N ILE A 62 -0.41 5.03 1.43
CA ILE A 62 0.86 4.79 0.75
C ILE A 62 0.75 3.51 -0.08
N PHE A 63 1.49 3.40 -1.18
CA PHE A 63 1.65 2.12 -1.85
C PHE A 63 2.60 1.22 -1.05
N CYS A 64 2.18 -0.03 -0.87
CA CYS A 64 2.99 -1.07 -0.22
C CYS A 64 3.41 -2.13 -1.25
N PRO A 65 4.55 -2.81 -1.04
CA PRO A 65 5.00 -3.90 -1.89
C PRO A 65 4.14 -5.17 -1.66
N GLY A 66 2.92 -5.15 -2.18
CA GLY A 66 1.94 -6.24 -2.07
C GLY A 66 0.95 -6.09 -0.92
N GLY A 67 -0.22 -6.73 -1.07
CA GLY A 67 -1.34 -6.61 -0.13
C GLY A 67 -1.04 -7.13 1.28
N SER A 68 -0.17 -8.13 1.42
CA SER A 68 0.23 -8.65 2.74
C SER A 68 0.93 -7.59 3.59
N VAL A 69 1.79 -6.77 2.97
CA VAL A 69 2.45 -5.65 3.65
C VAL A 69 1.45 -4.54 3.96
N SER A 70 0.49 -4.27 3.05
CA SER A 70 -0.61 -3.34 3.34
C SER A 70 -1.41 -3.76 4.57
N ASN A 71 -1.76 -5.05 4.70
CA ASN A 71 -2.48 -5.58 5.87
C ASN A 71 -1.65 -5.42 7.16
N MET A 72 -0.34 -5.70 7.09
CA MET A 72 0.56 -5.48 8.22
C MET A 72 0.65 -4.01 8.62
N CYS A 73 0.75 -3.10 7.65
CA CYS A 73 0.72 -1.66 7.89
C CYS A 73 -0.59 -1.23 8.56
N ALA A 74 -1.73 -1.71 8.07
CA ALA A 74 -3.05 -1.41 8.65
C ALA A 74 -3.14 -1.87 10.12
N MET A 75 -2.70 -3.09 10.42
CA MET A 75 -2.64 -3.60 11.80
C MET A 75 -1.73 -2.73 12.68
N ASN A 76 -0.57 -2.31 12.16
CA ASN A 76 0.38 -1.49 12.90
C ASN A 76 -0.16 -0.07 13.16
N VAL A 77 -0.83 0.54 12.19
CA VAL A 77 -1.49 1.85 12.34
C VAL A 77 -2.61 1.77 13.37
N ALA A 78 -3.45 0.72 13.33
CA ALA A 78 -4.50 0.51 14.32
C ALA A 78 -3.92 0.36 15.74
N ARG A 79 -2.84 -0.42 15.88
CA ARG A 79 -2.12 -0.58 17.14
C ARG A 79 -1.52 0.72 17.65
N TYR A 80 -0.88 1.49 16.77
CA TYR A 80 -0.28 2.78 17.12
C TYR A 80 -1.35 3.81 17.54
N ARG A 81 -2.50 3.82 16.88
CA ARG A 81 -3.64 4.67 17.24
C ARG A 81 -4.19 4.35 18.63
N LEU A 82 -4.31 3.07 18.99
CA LEU A 82 -4.82 2.65 20.30
C LEU A 82 -3.77 2.85 21.41
N CYS A 83 -2.51 2.52 21.15
CA CYS A 83 -1.43 2.68 22.12
C CYS A 83 -0.13 3.17 21.45
N PRO A 84 0.11 4.48 21.37
CA PRO A 84 1.30 5.04 20.74
C PRO A 84 2.60 4.64 21.45
N ARG A 85 2.51 4.43 22.78
CA ARG A 85 3.64 4.04 23.63
C ARG A 85 4.26 2.70 23.22
N VAL A 86 3.53 1.85 22.48
CA VAL A 86 4.06 0.58 21.98
C VAL A 86 5.34 0.77 21.15
N LYS A 87 5.49 1.91 20.48
CA LYS A 87 6.65 2.20 19.62
C LYS A 87 7.95 2.31 20.43
N THR A 88 7.88 2.76 21.68
CA THR A 88 9.06 2.98 22.55
C THR A 88 9.16 1.94 23.66
N ALA A 89 8.03 1.52 24.23
CA ALA A 89 7.98 0.58 25.36
C ALA A 89 7.88 -0.90 24.93
N GLY A 90 7.64 -1.16 23.64
CA GLY A 90 7.41 -2.51 23.13
C GLY A 90 6.07 -3.10 23.56
N LEU A 91 5.87 -4.38 23.26
CA LEU A 91 4.61 -5.09 23.50
C LEU A 91 4.48 -5.69 24.91
N SER A 92 5.60 -5.91 25.60
CA SER A 92 5.60 -6.48 26.96
C SER A 92 4.94 -5.58 28.00
N ALA A 93 4.92 -4.27 27.73
CA ALA A 93 4.27 -3.28 28.58
C ALA A 93 2.75 -3.17 28.38
N LEU A 94 2.17 -3.98 27.48
CA LEU A 94 0.75 -3.91 27.10
C LEU A 94 -0.03 -5.18 27.45
N PRO A 95 -1.34 -5.06 27.73
CA PRO A 95 -2.21 -6.22 27.79
C PRO A 95 -2.26 -6.92 26.43
N ARG A 96 -2.62 -8.20 26.43
CA ARG A 96 -2.68 -9.03 25.22
C ARG A 96 -3.66 -8.44 24.20
N LEU A 97 -3.14 -7.97 23.07
CA LEU A 97 -3.93 -7.50 21.94
C LEU A 97 -4.49 -8.70 21.16
N VAL A 98 -5.73 -8.55 20.67
CA VAL A 98 -6.45 -9.58 19.90
C VAL A 98 -6.95 -8.96 18.59
N LEU A 99 -6.83 -9.72 17.50
CA LEU A 99 -7.34 -9.36 16.17
C LEU A 99 -8.29 -10.45 15.69
N PHE A 100 -9.34 -10.06 14.97
CA PHE A 100 -10.35 -10.96 14.42
C PHE A 100 -10.28 -10.92 12.89
N THR A 101 -10.42 -12.08 12.24
CA THR A 101 -10.47 -12.24 10.79
C THR A 101 -11.43 -13.38 10.43
N SER A 102 -11.85 -13.46 9.17
CA SER A 102 -12.66 -14.58 8.65
C SER A 102 -11.91 -15.92 8.77
N GLY A 103 -12.66 -17.02 8.85
CA GLY A 103 -12.12 -18.39 8.80
C GLY A 103 -11.94 -18.95 7.40
N GLU A 104 -12.29 -18.19 6.36
CA GLU A 104 -12.05 -18.55 4.97
C GLU A 104 -10.54 -18.48 4.65
N VAL A 105 -10.02 -19.54 4.03
CA VAL A 105 -8.60 -19.72 3.65
C VAL A 105 -8.48 -19.69 2.14
#